data_AF-A0A097STD2-F1
#
_entry.id   AF-A0A097STD2-F1
#
_cell.length_a   1.000
_cell.length_b   1.000
_cell.length_c   1.000
_cell.angle_alpha   90.00
_cell.angle_beta   90.00
_cell.angle_gamma   90.00
#
_symmetry.space_group_name_H-M   'P 1'
#
loop_
_entity.id
_entity.type
_entity.pdbx_description
1 polymer ?
#
loop_
_entity_poly.entity_id
_entity_poly.type
_entity_poly.pdbx_seq_one_letter_code
_entity_poly.pdbx_strand_id
1 'polypeptide(L)'
;MGNHTWENDQIFDILKQNDIVRPLNLKKTCSYYKDGVGTQVVEVNKKKIRITNLLGLSTSAKNVQSNPFLVMDKLLIKIKNNKEDIHIVDVHANATSEKNAFLCAYNNQVSAIVGTHTHIPTTDAKIMNNTAYITDIGMTGPAEGIIGANPKTILQMFREEVKHFKLEPMTGKYQFCAVLITFNNKTNNPTKIKQIYVMEK
;
A
#
# COMPACT_ATOMS: atom_id res chain seq x y z
N MET A 1 -5.77 -2.12 0.68
CA MET A 1 -5.92 -2.84 1.97
C MET A 1 -4.68 -2.61 2.82
N GLY A 2 -4.73 -2.82 4.13
CA GLY A 2 -3.61 -2.49 5.02
C GLY A 2 -3.76 -3.08 6.42
N ASN A 3 -3.35 -2.34 7.45
CA ASN A 3 -3.46 -2.77 8.85
C ASN A 3 -4.93 -2.84 9.33
N HIS A 4 -5.81 -2.03 8.74
CA HIS A 4 -7.25 -1.98 9.06
C HIS A 4 -8.11 -2.98 8.26
N THR A 5 -7.50 -3.90 7.50
CA THR A 5 -8.24 -4.82 6.61
C THR A 5 -9.33 -5.61 7.35
N TRP A 6 -9.09 -6.05 8.59
CA TRP A 6 -10.00 -6.91 9.35
C TRP A 6 -10.78 -6.22 10.47
N GLU A 7 -11.00 -4.90 10.36
CA GLU A 7 -11.78 -4.17 11.37
C GLU A 7 -13.30 -4.27 11.16
N ASN A 8 -13.75 -4.70 9.98
CA ASN A 8 -15.15 -4.92 9.66
C ASN A 8 -15.35 -6.36 9.15
N ASP A 9 -16.25 -7.11 9.77
CA ASP A 9 -16.52 -8.52 9.46
C ASP A 9 -17.00 -8.75 8.01
N GLN A 10 -17.55 -7.74 7.35
CA GLN A 10 -17.89 -7.82 5.92
C GLN A 10 -16.68 -8.11 5.02
N ILE A 11 -15.44 -7.87 5.52
CA ILE A 11 -14.23 -8.16 4.77
C ILE A 11 -14.13 -9.62 4.32
N PHE A 12 -14.65 -10.58 5.11
CA PHE A 12 -14.50 -12.00 4.80
C PHE A 12 -15.27 -12.40 3.53
N ASP A 13 -16.35 -11.69 3.21
CA ASP A 13 -17.06 -11.86 1.94
C ASP A 13 -16.39 -11.10 0.81
N ILE A 14 -15.88 -9.88 1.07
CA ILE A 14 -15.15 -9.07 0.07
C ILE A 14 -13.88 -9.81 -0.41
N LEU A 15 -13.15 -10.47 0.49
CA LEU A 15 -11.92 -11.20 0.16
C LEU A 15 -12.14 -12.44 -0.74
N LYS A 16 -13.39 -12.84 -0.99
CA LYS A 16 -13.73 -13.90 -1.96
C LYS A 16 -13.75 -13.40 -3.40
N GLN A 17 -13.70 -12.08 -3.61
CA GLN A 17 -13.68 -11.45 -4.94
C GLN A 17 -12.31 -11.62 -5.62
N ASN A 18 -12.31 -11.58 -6.96
CA ASN A 18 -11.13 -11.85 -7.80
C ASN A 18 -10.35 -10.58 -8.16
N ASP A 19 -10.56 -9.45 -7.50
CA ASP A 19 -9.92 -8.17 -7.79
C ASP A 19 -9.42 -7.48 -6.52
N ILE A 20 -9.31 -8.23 -5.42
CA ILE A 20 -8.89 -7.74 -4.10
C ILE A 20 -7.60 -8.44 -3.67
N VAL A 21 -6.59 -7.64 -3.30
CA VAL A 21 -5.40 -8.11 -2.60
C VAL A 21 -5.33 -7.54 -1.19
N ARG A 22 -5.05 -8.41 -0.22
CA ARG A 22 -4.74 -8.05 1.18
C ARG A 22 -3.22 -8.15 1.43
N PRO A 23 -2.68 -7.73 2.59
CA PRO A 23 -1.26 -7.92 2.87
C PRO A 23 -0.83 -9.38 2.76
N LEU A 24 0.18 -9.67 1.94
CA LEU A 24 0.67 -11.03 1.67
C LEU A 24 1.36 -11.66 2.88
N ASN A 25 2.08 -10.86 3.65
CA ASN A 25 2.99 -11.29 4.71
C ASN A 25 2.30 -11.56 6.05
N LEU A 26 1.16 -12.26 6.07
CA LEU A 26 0.50 -12.66 7.33
C LEU A 26 1.16 -13.89 7.96
N LYS A 27 1.33 -13.86 9.29
CA LYS A 27 1.81 -15.01 10.07
C LYS A 27 0.74 -16.11 10.08
N LYS A 28 1.16 -17.37 10.06
CA LYS A 28 0.26 -18.53 10.18
C LYS A 28 -0.51 -18.59 11.51
N THR A 29 -0.03 -17.90 12.54
CA THR A 29 -0.70 -17.79 13.85
C THR A 29 -1.91 -16.87 13.83
N CYS A 30 -2.04 -16.03 12.80
CA CYS A 30 -3.21 -15.19 12.60
C CYS A 30 -4.35 -16.03 12.03
N SER A 31 -5.53 -16.05 12.66
CA SER A 31 -6.64 -16.94 12.27
C SER A 31 -7.08 -16.78 10.81
N TYR A 32 -7.03 -15.55 10.29
CA TYR A 32 -7.45 -15.17 8.95
C TYR A 32 -6.31 -15.15 7.91
N TYR A 33 -5.16 -15.74 8.19
CA TYR A 33 -3.99 -15.70 7.29
C TYR A 33 -4.24 -16.33 5.90
N LYS A 34 -5.24 -17.21 5.81
CA LYS A 34 -5.65 -17.90 4.57
C LYS A 34 -6.76 -17.17 3.80
N ASP A 35 -7.38 -16.16 4.41
CA ASP A 35 -8.49 -15.44 3.79
C ASP A 35 -7.98 -14.45 2.74
N GLY A 36 -8.53 -14.57 1.54
CA GLY A 36 -8.08 -13.83 0.35
C GLY A 36 -6.63 -14.07 -0.03
N VAL A 37 -6.17 -13.32 -1.03
CA VAL A 37 -4.83 -13.45 -1.59
C VAL A 37 -3.97 -12.22 -1.32
N GLY A 38 -2.66 -12.45 -1.20
CA GLY A 38 -1.68 -11.37 -1.01
C GLY A 38 -1.11 -10.77 -2.30
N THR A 39 -1.27 -11.50 -3.39
CA THR A 39 -0.78 -11.14 -4.71
C THR A 39 -1.70 -11.74 -5.75
N GLN A 40 -1.94 -11.02 -6.83
CA GLN A 40 -2.80 -11.46 -7.92
C GLN A 40 -2.28 -10.96 -9.26
N VAL A 41 -2.59 -11.69 -10.33
CA VAL A 41 -2.30 -11.29 -11.70
C VAL A 41 -3.62 -10.97 -12.40
N VAL A 42 -3.67 -9.81 -13.05
CA VAL A 42 -4.76 -9.40 -13.93
C VAL A 42 -4.21 -9.22 -15.34
N GLU A 43 -5.04 -9.46 -16.36
CA GLU A 43 -4.67 -9.19 -17.74
C GLU A 43 -5.31 -7.88 -18.22
N VAL A 44 -4.50 -6.94 -18.68
CA VAL A 44 -4.93 -5.65 -19.21
C VAL A 44 -4.20 -5.41 -20.52
N ASN A 45 -4.93 -5.17 -21.62
CA ASN A 45 -4.33 -4.94 -22.94
C ASN A 45 -3.30 -6.03 -23.34
N LYS A 46 -3.61 -7.31 -23.07
CA LYS A 46 -2.74 -8.47 -23.31
C LYS A 46 -1.42 -8.47 -22.51
N LYS A 47 -1.35 -7.68 -21.44
CA LYS A 47 -0.23 -7.65 -20.49
C LYS A 47 -0.66 -8.25 -19.17
N LYS A 48 0.17 -9.13 -18.62
CA LYS A 48 -0.02 -9.68 -17.27
C LYS A 48 0.53 -8.69 -16.26
N ILE A 49 -0.33 -8.18 -15.39
CA ILE A 49 0.04 -7.23 -14.34
C ILE A 49 -0.14 -7.91 -12.99
N ARG A 50 0.96 -8.16 -12.29
CA ARG A 50 0.95 -8.62 -10.90
C ARG A 50 0.81 -7.45 -9.96
N ILE A 51 -0.12 -7.55 -9.02
CA ILE A 51 -0.32 -6.60 -7.92
C ILE A 51 -0.05 -7.34 -6.62
N THR A 52 0.76 -6.77 -5.74
CA THR A 52 1.12 -7.36 -4.44
C THR A 52 1.00 -6.31 -3.36
N ASN A 53 0.43 -6.69 -2.22
CA ASN A 53 0.32 -5.82 -1.06
C ASN A 53 1.15 -6.39 0.10
N LEU A 54 1.85 -5.54 0.85
CA LEU A 54 2.67 -5.91 1.99
C LEU A 54 2.45 -4.94 3.15
N LEU A 55 2.48 -5.47 4.38
CA LEU A 55 2.56 -4.68 5.60
C LEU A 55 4.02 -4.48 6.02
N GLY A 56 4.40 -3.24 6.27
CA GLY A 56 5.67 -2.93 6.92
C GLY A 56 5.74 -3.45 8.37
N LEU A 57 6.96 -3.70 8.85
CA LEU A 57 7.24 -3.97 10.26
C LEU A 57 7.06 -2.72 11.12
N SER A 58 7.25 -1.53 10.54
CA SER A 58 7.01 -0.25 11.21
C SER A 58 5.53 0.08 11.42
N THR A 59 4.62 -0.66 10.79
CA THR A 59 3.17 -0.49 10.95
C THR A 59 2.67 -1.29 12.15
N SER A 60 1.95 -0.63 13.06
CA SER A 60 1.25 -1.35 14.13
C SER A 60 0.07 -2.14 13.55
N ALA A 61 0.22 -3.46 13.50
CA ALA A 61 -0.80 -4.37 12.98
C ALA A 61 -1.04 -5.56 13.93
N LYS A 62 -1.10 -5.30 15.25
CA LYS A 62 -1.38 -6.32 16.28
C LYS A 62 -0.49 -7.58 16.16
N ASN A 63 0.76 -7.41 15.72
CA ASN A 63 1.74 -8.48 15.50
C ASN A 63 1.33 -9.58 14.50
N VAL A 64 0.38 -9.33 13.60
CA VAL A 64 -0.11 -10.33 12.64
C VAL A 64 0.80 -10.51 11.43
N GLN A 65 1.67 -9.53 11.15
CA GLN A 65 2.56 -9.56 10.00
C GLN A 65 3.89 -10.25 10.29
N SER A 66 4.43 -10.90 9.27
CA SER A 66 5.78 -11.45 9.17
C SER A 66 6.68 -10.51 8.35
N ASN A 67 7.99 -10.78 8.30
CA ASN A 67 8.93 -9.89 7.62
C ASN A 67 8.59 -9.74 6.11
N PRO A 68 8.29 -8.52 5.63
CA PRO A 68 7.87 -8.29 4.24
C PRO A 68 8.99 -8.59 3.23
N PHE A 69 10.26 -8.38 3.59
CA PHE A 69 11.40 -8.66 2.73
C PHE A 69 11.53 -10.16 2.46
N LEU A 70 11.52 -10.98 3.54
CA LEU A 70 11.62 -12.44 3.39
C LEU A 70 10.45 -13.05 2.61
N VAL A 71 9.25 -12.45 2.73
CA VAL A 71 8.08 -12.88 1.97
C VAL A 71 8.20 -12.47 0.50
N MET A 72 8.71 -11.27 0.23
CA MET A 72 8.96 -10.79 -1.12
C MET A 72 10.04 -11.63 -1.83
N ASP A 73 11.13 -11.97 -1.15
CA ASP A 73 12.19 -12.84 -1.69
C ASP A 73 11.62 -14.19 -2.14
N LYS A 74 10.80 -14.82 -1.28
CA LYS A 74 10.13 -16.09 -1.59
C LYS A 74 9.18 -15.96 -2.78
N LEU A 75 8.44 -14.85 -2.86
CA LEU A 75 7.55 -14.58 -3.99
C LEU A 75 8.35 -14.46 -5.29
N LEU A 76 9.39 -13.64 -5.30
CA LEU A 76 10.26 -13.41 -6.47
C LEU A 76 10.93 -14.72 -6.96
N ILE A 77 11.37 -15.57 -6.03
CA ILE A 77 11.88 -16.91 -6.36
C ILE A 77 10.79 -17.76 -7.02
N LYS A 78 9.60 -17.80 -6.43
CA LYS A 78 8.47 -18.60 -6.94
C LYS A 78 8.04 -18.20 -8.35
N ILE A 79 8.08 -16.90 -8.66
CA ILE A 79 7.63 -16.38 -9.97
C ILE A 79 8.76 -16.23 -10.99
N LYS A 80 10.01 -16.56 -10.64
CA LYS A 80 11.19 -16.32 -11.48
C LYS A 80 11.07 -16.84 -12.92
N ASN A 81 10.44 -18.01 -13.09
CA ASN A 81 10.26 -18.67 -14.39
C ASN A 81 8.95 -18.31 -15.10
N ASN A 82 8.07 -17.56 -14.44
CA ASN A 82 6.77 -17.13 -14.94
C ASN A 82 6.60 -15.63 -14.67
N LYS A 83 7.62 -14.83 -15.04
CA LYS A 83 7.58 -13.39 -14.80
C LYS A 83 6.43 -12.76 -15.59
N GLU A 84 5.60 -12.02 -14.87
CA GLU A 84 4.59 -11.15 -15.47
C GLU A 84 5.24 -9.95 -16.17
N ASP A 85 4.50 -9.31 -17.06
CA ASP A 85 4.97 -8.14 -17.79
C ASP A 85 5.27 -6.98 -16.83
N ILE A 86 4.39 -6.76 -15.86
CA ILE A 86 4.47 -5.66 -14.89
C ILE A 86 4.22 -6.21 -13.49
N HIS A 87 5.03 -5.82 -12.50
CA HIS A 87 4.80 -6.13 -11.09
C HIS A 87 4.75 -4.84 -10.26
N ILE A 88 3.58 -4.54 -9.70
CA ILE A 88 3.31 -3.40 -8.83
C ILE A 88 3.21 -3.90 -7.38
N VAL A 89 3.95 -3.25 -6.47
CA VAL A 89 3.97 -3.59 -5.04
C VAL A 89 3.50 -2.38 -4.23
N ASP A 90 2.42 -2.54 -3.48
CA ASP A 90 1.98 -1.62 -2.42
C ASP A 90 2.66 -1.99 -1.11
N VAL A 91 3.44 -1.08 -0.55
CA VAL A 91 4.14 -1.23 0.73
C VAL A 91 3.45 -0.35 1.76
N HIS A 92 2.51 -0.94 2.50
CA HIS A 92 1.74 -0.29 3.54
C HIS A 92 2.55 -0.21 4.85
N ALA A 93 3.34 0.85 4.99
CA ALA A 93 4.37 1.00 6.03
C ALA A 93 4.38 2.41 6.63
N ASN A 94 4.77 2.55 7.91
CA ASN A 94 4.87 3.85 8.56
C ASN A 94 6.24 4.52 8.36
N ALA A 95 7.33 3.77 8.53
CA ALA A 95 8.67 4.31 8.47
C ALA A 95 9.15 4.54 7.03
N THR A 96 9.57 5.77 6.73
CA THR A 96 10.18 6.12 5.45
C THR A 96 11.48 5.34 5.20
N SER A 97 12.25 5.05 6.25
CA SER A 97 13.46 4.22 6.16
C SER A 97 13.15 2.80 5.69
N GLU A 98 12.08 2.18 6.18
CA GLU A 98 11.66 0.85 5.75
C GLU A 98 11.23 0.85 4.27
N LYS A 99 10.45 1.84 3.85
CA LYS A 99 10.03 1.98 2.45
C LYS A 99 11.20 2.23 1.49
N ASN A 100 12.19 3.02 1.91
CA ASN A 100 13.40 3.26 1.12
C ASN A 100 14.33 2.04 1.10
N ALA A 101 14.45 1.31 2.21
CA ALA A 101 15.15 0.03 2.24
C ALA A 101 14.51 -1.00 1.31
N PHE A 102 13.18 -1.03 1.25
CA PHE A 102 12.44 -1.89 0.32
C PHE A 102 12.74 -1.55 -1.14
N LEU A 103 12.80 -0.26 -1.49
CA LEU A 103 13.28 0.17 -2.80
C LEU A 103 14.70 -0.34 -3.06
N CYS A 104 15.65 -0.11 -2.15
CA CYS A 104 17.03 -0.56 -2.32
C CYS A 104 17.15 -2.09 -2.54
N ALA A 105 16.33 -2.88 -1.85
CA ALA A 105 16.34 -4.33 -1.97
C ALA A 105 15.75 -4.84 -3.30
N TYR A 106 14.66 -4.21 -3.79
CA TYR A 106 13.85 -4.74 -4.91
C TYR A 106 13.86 -3.90 -6.18
N ASN A 107 14.70 -2.85 -6.22
CA ASN A 107 14.96 -2.06 -7.41
C ASN A 107 15.40 -2.96 -8.59
N ASN A 108 14.87 -2.69 -9.79
CA ASN A 108 15.05 -3.48 -11.02
C ASN A 108 14.52 -4.94 -10.95
N GLN A 109 13.88 -5.34 -9.84
CA GLN A 109 13.22 -6.65 -9.71
C GLN A 109 11.71 -6.56 -9.89
N VAL A 110 11.13 -5.38 -9.66
CA VAL A 110 9.71 -5.06 -9.85
C VAL A 110 9.54 -3.77 -10.63
N SER A 111 8.37 -3.58 -11.25
CA SER A 111 8.10 -2.44 -12.12
C SER A 111 7.70 -1.18 -11.36
N ALA A 112 7.02 -1.33 -10.22
CA ALA A 112 6.66 -0.20 -9.35
C ALA A 112 6.60 -0.62 -7.88
N ILE A 113 7.10 0.24 -7.00
CA ILE A 113 6.97 0.17 -5.55
C ILE A 113 6.30 1.46 -5.10
N VAL A 114 5.08 1.36 -4.58
CA VAL A 114 4.34 2.52 -4.08
C VAL A 114 4.08 2.35 -2.60
N GLY A 115 4.45 3.34 -1.80
CA GLY A 115 4.13 3.33 -0.38
C GLY A 115 2.74 3.87 -0.11
N THR A 116 2.11 3.37 0.94
CA THR A 116 0.85 3.87 1.51
C THR A 116 0.95 3.85 3.04
N HIS A 117 -0.13 4.23 3.75
CA HIS A 117 -0.33 4.27 5.22
C HIS A 117 -0.23 5.65 5.87
N THR A 118 0.70 6.52 5.48
CA THR A 118 0.93 7.77 6.25
C THR A 118 -0.10 8.86 5.97
N HIS A 119 -0.91 8.67 4.92
CA HIS A 119 -1.97 9.58 4.45
C HIS A 119 -1.49 10.93 3.91
N ILE A 120 -0.18 11.20 3.92
CA ILE A 120 0.41 12.45 3.41
C ILE A 120 1.26 12.13 2.17
N PRO A 121 0.97 12.72 0.99
CA PRO A 121 1.73 12.45 -0.22
C PRO A 121 3.16 12.98 -0.08
N THR A 122 4.15 12.19 -0.52
CA THR A 122 5.56 12.59 -0.56
C THR A 122 5.95 13.12 -1.94
N THR A 123 6.91 14.04 -2.04
CA THR A 123 7.32 14.64 -3.33
C THR A 123 8.52 13.94 -3.97
N ASP A 124 8.75 12.66 -3.66
CA ASP A 124 9.94 11.89 -4.04
C ASP A 124 9.69 10.88 -5.16
N ALA A 125 8.61 11.08 -5.92
CA ALA A 125 8.26 10.24 -7.06
C ALA A 125 9.39 10.20 -8.09
N LYS A 126 9.93 9.01 -8.36
CA LYS A 126 11.08 8.83 -9.26
C LYS A 126 11.05 7.48 -9.96
N ILE A 127 11.86 7.33 -11.00
CA ILE A 127 12.20 6.04 -11.59
C ILE A 127 13.67 5.78 -11.29
N MET A 128 13.95 4.64 -10.66
CA MET A 128 15.31 4.17 -10.35
C MET A 128 15.47 2.81 -11.03
N ASN A 129 16.49 2.62 -11.86
CA ASN A 129 16.80 1.36 -12.58
C ASN A 129 15.57 0.52 -12.99
N ASN A 130 14.65 1.11 -13.79
CA ASN A 130 13.41 0.46 -14.26
C ASN A 130 12.35 0.13 -13.19
N THR A 131 12.41 0.75 -12.02
CA THR A 131 11.38 0.67 -10.97
C THR A 131 10.84 2.07 -10.69
N ALA A 132 9.54 2.27 -10.86
CA ALA A 132 8.86 3.48 -10.41
C ALA A 132 8.69 3.45 -8.89
N TYR A 133 8.92 4.56 -8.21
CA TYR A 133 8.91 4.64 -6.76
C TYR A 133 8.26 5.93 -6.25
N ILE A 134 7.53 5.81 -5.14
CA ILE A 134 7.11 6.93 -4.27
C ILE A 134 7.03 6.45 -2.82
N THR A 135 7.48 7.27 -1.86
CA THR A 135 7.45 6.90 -0.44
C THR A 135 6.01 6.85 0.12
N ASP A 136 5.12 7.76 -0.24
CA ASP A 136 3.70 7.61 0.06
C ASP A 136 2.84 8.30 -1.00
N ILE A 137 1.84 7.58 -1.51
CA ILE A 137 0.86 8.14 -2.45
C ILE A 137 0.02 9.23 -1.79
N GLY A 138 -0.22 9.15 -0.47
CA GLY A 138 -1.17 9.99 0.25
C GLY A 138 -2.54 9.33 0.38
N MET A 139 -3.51 10.10 0.86
CA MET A 139 -4.88 9.63 1.13
C MET A 139 -5.88 10.18 0.12
N THR A 140 -6.87 9.36 -0.23
CA THR A 140 -8.15 9.85 -0.79
C THR A 140 -9.20 9.80 0.32
N GLY A 141 -9.79 10.93 0.66
CA GLY A 141 -10.61 11.09 1.85
C GLY A 141 -10.75 12.56 2.25
N PRO A 142 -11.10 12.88 3.50
CA PRO A 142 -11.19 14.27 3.96
C PRO A 142 -9.89 15.04 3.70
N ALA A 143 -10.00 16.24 3.11
CA ALA A 143 -8.89 17.15 2.84
C ALA A 143 -8.42 17.87 4.10
N GLU A 144 -9.33 18.02 5.05
CA GLU A 144 -9.11 18.66 6.33
C GLU A 144 -9.04 17.62 7.45
N GLY A 145 -8.77 18.08 8.66
CA GLY A 145 -8.63 17.22 9.82
C GLY A 145 -7.19 16.80 10.08
N ILE A 146 -7.02 15.81 10.95
CA ILE A 146 -5.72 15.21 11.23
C ILE A 146 -5.77 13.78 10.69
N ILE A 147 -5.09 13.54 9.57
CA ILE A 147 -4.99 12.20 8.94
C ILE A 147 -6.38 11.63 8.54
N GLY A 148 -7.35 12.51 8.27
CA GLY A 148 -8.73 12.16 7.92
C GLY A 148 -9.70 12.07 9.12
N ALA A 149 -9.23 12.36 10.34
CA ALA A 149 -10.04 12.36 11.56
C ALA A 149 -10.33 13.77 12.08
N ASN A 150 -11.39 13.89 12.88
CA ASN A 150 -11.81 15.13 13.53
C ASN A 150 -10.67 15.68 14.43
N PRO A 151 -10.19 16.92 14.20
CA PRO A 151 -9.12 17.52 14.99
C PRO A 151 -9.37 17.50 16.50
N LYS A 152 -10.63 17.70 16.94
CA LYS A 152 -10.96 17.78 18.37
C LYS A 152 -10.58 16.48 19.08
N THR A 153 -10.98 15.33 18.53
CA THR A 153 -10.72 14.02 19.11
C THR A 153 -9.23 13.70 19.10
N ILE A 154 -8.53 13.99 18.00
CA ILE A 154 -7.09 13.73 17.90
C ILE A 154 -6.30 14.63 18.85
N LEU A 155 -6.63 15.92 18.94
CA LEU A 155 -5.95 16.85 19.84
C LEU A 155 -6.16 16.48 21.31
N GLN A 156 -7.36 15.99 21.66
CA GLN A 156 -7.62 15.48 23.00
C GLN A 156 -6.70 14.30 23.33
N MET A 157 -6.58 13.33 22.42
CA MET A 157 -5.69 12.17 22.56
C MET A 157 -4.23 12.56 22.81
N PHE A 158 -3.74 13.62 22.16
CA PHE A 158 -2.36 14.07 22.31
C PHE A 158 -2.11 14.94 23.55
N ARG A 159 -3.14 15.54 24.14
CA ARG A 159 -3.01 16.49 25.27
C ARG A 159 -3.40 15.91 26.61
N GLU A 160 -4.27 14.91 26.61
CA GLU A 160 -4.89 14.36 27.80
C GLU A 160 -4.63 12.86 27.89
N GLU A 161 -4.67 12.33 29.11
CA GLU A 161 -4.72 10.89 29.32
C GLU A 161 -6.17 10.42 29.06
N VAL A 162 -6.41 9.86 27.87
CA VAL A 162 -7.74 9.43 27.46
C VAL A 162 -7.92 7.92 27.69
N LYS A 163 -8.80 7.53 28.61
CA LYS A 163 -9.11 6.10 28.87
C LYS A 163 -9.81 5.41 27.69
N HIS A 164 -10.63 6.17 26.96
CA HIS A 164 -11.37 5.69 25.79
C HIS A 164 -11.25 6.68 24.65
N PHE A 165 -10.55 6.29 23.59
CA PHE A 165 -10.41 7.08 22.38
C PHE A 165 -11.38 6.55 21.32
N LYS A 166 -12.25 7.43 20.81
CA LYS A 166 -13.16 7.12 19.70
C LYS A 166 -12.75 7.93 18.49
N LEU A 167 -12.20 7.28 17.46
CA LEU A 167 -11.87 7.95 16.21
C LEU A 167 -13.16 8.39 15.51
N GLU A 168 -13.26 9.67 15.15
CA GLU A 168 -14.37 10.22 14.39
C GLU A 168 -13.85 10.72 13.03
N PRO A 169 -14.39 10.23 11.90
CA PRO A 169 -14.00 10.73 10.59
C PRO A 169 -14.27 12.23 10.44
N MET A 170 -13.39 12.95 9.77
CA MET A 170 -13.65 14.32 9.36
C MET A 170 -14.71 14.36 8.26
N THR A 171 -15.55 15.39 8.26
CA THR A 171 -16.53 15.68 7.20
C THR A 171 -16.19 17.01 6.54
N GLY A 172 -16.73 17.28 5.36
CA GLY A 172 -16.45 18.52 4.63
C GLY A 172 -15.74 18.24 3.31
N LYS A 173 -14.70 19.02 2.99
CA LYS A 173 -13.95 18.90 1.74
C LYS A 173 -13.17 17.61 1.63
N TYR A 174 -13.09 17.06 0.43
CA TYR A 174 -12.31 15.87 0.12
C TYR A 174 -11.07 16.19 -0.71
N GLN A 175 -10.07 15.32 -0.57
CA GLN A 175 -8.87 15.26 -1.39
C GLN A 175 -8.79 13.91 -2.10
N PHE A 176 -8.15 13.91 -3.26
CA PHE A 176 -7.83 12.74 -4.06
C PHE A 176 -6.33 12.73 -4.33
N CYS A 177 -5.67 11.69 -3.82
CA CYS A 177 -4.25 11.43 -4.06
C CYS A 177 -4.09 10.16 -4.88
N ALA A 178 -3.31 10.24 -5.97
CA ALA A 178 -2.97 9.09 -6.80
C ALA A 178 -1.60 9.27 -7.47
N VAL A 179 -1.11 8.20 -8.09
CA VAL A 179 0.05 8.25 -8.99
C VAL A 179 -0.32 7.66 -10.35
N LEU A 180 0.08 8.35 -11.41
CA LEU A 180 0.00 7.88 -12.78
C LEU A 180 1.38 7.39 -13.21
N ILE A 181 1.50 6.09 -13.47
CA ILE A 181 2.73 5.47 -13.96
C ILE A 181 2.54 5.08 -15.43
N THR A 182 3.45 5.52 -16.30
CA THR A 182 3.44 5.19 -17.73
C THR A 182 4.50 4.14 -18.01
N PHE A 183 4.13 3.04 -18.66
CA PHE A 183 5.04 1.95 -19.01
C PHE A 183 5.29 1.91 -20.53
N ASN A 184 6.49 1.50 -20.93
CA ASN A 184 6.82 1.26 -22.34
C ASN A 184 6.16 -0.05 -22.81
N ASN A 185 5.39 -0.01 -23.90
CA ASN A 185 4.66 -1.20 -24.38
C ASN A 185 5.55 -2.38 -24.82
N LYS A 186 6.79 -2.11 -25.24
CA LYS A 186 7.74 -3.14 -25.71
C LYS A 186 8.56 -3.72 -24.56
N THR A 187 9.12 -2.86 -23.71
CA THR A 187 10.03 -3.30 -22.62
C THR A 187 9.32 -3.54 -21.30
N ASN A 188 8.09 -3.06 -21.15
CA ASN A 188 7.33 -3.01 -19.89
C ASN A 188 7.98 -2.17 -18.77
N ASN A 189 9.10 -1.48 -19.05
CA ASN A 189 9.76 -0.62 -18.08
C ASN A 189 8.94 0.66 -17.85
N PRO A 190 8.88 1.19 -16.61
CA PRO A 190 8.30 2.50 -16.34
C PRO A 190 9.12 3.58 -17.04
N THR A 191 8.43 4.56 -17.62
CA THR A 191 9.00 5.70 -18.35
C THR A 191 8.66 7.04 -17.71
N LYS A 192 7.56 7.09 -16.94
CA LYS A 192 7.14 8.27 -16.19
C LYS A 192 6.35 7.87 -14.95
N ILE A 193 6.52 8.63 -13.88
CA ILE A 193 5.62 8.65 -12.72
C ILE A 193 5.19 10.10 -12.48
N LYS A 194 3.89 10.34 -12.34
CA LYS A 194 3.31 11.65 -12.06
C LYS A 194 2.36 11.54 -10.88
N GLN A 195 2.57 12.38 -9.86
CA GLN A 195 1.63 12.52 -8.76
C GLN A 195 0.39 13.29 -9.21
N ILE A 196 -0.77 12.86 -8.73
CA ILE A 196 -2.06 13.51 -8.90
C ILE A 196 -2.54 13.89 -7.50
N TYR A 197 -2.73 15.18 -7.28
CA TYR A 197 -3.28 15.73 -6.05
C TYR A 197 -4.40 16.69 -6.45
N VAL A 198 -5.62 16.37 -6.03
CA VAL A 198 -6.82 17.19 -6.28
C VAL A 198 -7.50 17.42 -4.95
N MET A 199 -7.94 18.65 -4.71
CA MET A 199 -8.72 19.04 -3.53
C MET A 199 -10.02 19.68 -4.01
N GLU A 200 -11.12 19.35 -3.35
CA GLU A 200 -12.39 20.03 -3.56
C GLU A 200 -12.26 21.52 -3.22
N LYS A 201 -12.85 22.36 -4.08
CA LYS A 201 -12.80 23.82 -3.94
C LYS A 201 -13.72 24.31 -2.84
#